data_AF-A0A5B9QVF0-F1
#
_entry.id   AF-A0A5B9QVF0-F1
#
_cell.length_a   1.000
_cell.length_b   1.000
_cell.length_c   1.000
_cell.angle_alpha   90.00
_cell.angle_beta   90.00
_cell.angle_gamma   90.00
#
_symmetry.space_group_name_H-M   'P 1'
#
loop_
_entity.id
_entity.type
_entity.pdbx_description
1 polymer ?
#
loop_
_entity_poly.entity_id
_entity_poly.type
_entity_poly.pdbx_seq_one_letter_code
_entity_poly.pdbx_strand_id
1 'polypeptide(L)'
;MLYALPSLLSLLFYAAVLIVLAVRPSDGSRAKLFAILGTLLLLINAMGGWALQVLISQFVGPEQIALAFGVFAILHSLLYFAGLSLVFVAVFTGRRPAASNAIVDTPGGHISSAASDNPYVPPAN
;
A
#
# COMPACT_ATOMS: atom_id res chain seq x y z
N MET A 1 -4.91 -30.38 0.03
CA MET A 1 -3.73 -29.50 0.27
C MET A 1 -3.49 -28.48 -0.84
N LEU A 2 -3.62 -28.80 -2.14
CA LEU A 2 -3.43 -27.81 -3.22
C LEU A 2 -4.35 -26.58 -3.15
N TYR A 3 -5.53 -26.69 -2.55
CA TYR A 3 -6.49 -25.59 -2.43
C TYR A 3 -6.04 -24.46 -1.49
N ALA A 4 -5.08 -24.73 -0.60
CA ALA A 4 -4.54 -23.76 0.36
C ALA A 4 -3.37 -22.93 -0.20
N LEU A 5 -2.74 -23.42 -1.27
CA LEU A 5 -1.50 -22.86 -1.81
C LEU A 5 -1.63 -21.40 -2.27
N PRO A 6 -2.71 -20.99 -2.99
CA PRO A 6 -2.85 -19.60 -3.46
C PRO A 6 -2.98 -18.62 -2.30
N SER A 7 -3.72 -19.01 -1.26
CA SER A 7 -3.96 -18.18 -0.08
C SER A 7 -2.68 -18.01 0.75
N LEU A 8 -1.91 -19.09 0.89
CA LEU A 8 -0.65 -19.09 1.63
C LEU A 8 0.43 -18.27 0.89
N LEU A 9 0.50 -18.40 -0.44
CA LEU A 9 1.36 -17.58 -1.28
C LEU A 9 1.00 -16.09 -1.18
N SER A 10 -0.30 -15.76 -1.22
CA SER A 10 -0.79 -14.38 -1.08
C SER A 10 -0.44 -13.78 0.28
N LEU A 11 -0.58 -14.57 1.35
CA LEU A 11 -0.21 -14.14 2.70
C LEU A 11 1.28 -13.85 2.82
N LEU A 12 2.13 -14.74 2.33
CA LEU A 12 3.58 -14.55 2.32
C LEU A 12 3.98 -13.33 1.48
N PHE A 13 3.33 -13.13 0.33
CA PHE A 13 3.56 -11.98 -0.54
C PHE A 13 3.22 -10.66 0.17
N TYR A 14 2.01 -10.52 0.73
CA TYR A 14 1.63 -9.30 1.44
C TYR A 14 2.48 -9.04 2.68
N ALA A 15 2.87 -10.09 3.41
CA ALA A 15 3.78 -9.97 4.54
C ALA A 15 5.16 -9.46 4.11
N ALA A 16 5.72 -10.01 3.03
CA ALA A 16 7.00 -9.56 2.48
C ALA A 16 6.93 -8.08 2.01
N VAL A 17 5.86 -7.69 1.32
CA VAL A 17 5.63 -6.30 0.90
C VAL A 17 5.57 -5.37 2.12
N LEU A 18 4.90 -5.78 3.19
CA LEU A 18 4.77 -4.98 4.41
C LEU A 18 6.12 -4.80 5.11
N ILE A 19 6.96 -5.84 5.16
CA ILE A 19 8.33 -5.77 5.69
C ILE A 19 9.17 -4.80 4.85
N VAL A 20 9.13 -4.92 3.53
CA VAL A 20 9.87 -4.02 2.62
C VAL A 20 9.43 -2.57 2.81
N LEU A 21 8.11 -2.32 2.92
CA LEU A 21 7.56 -0.98 3.19
C LEU A 21 7.99 -0.45 4.55
N ALA A 22 8.04 -1.29 5.59
CA ALA A 22 8.45 -0.90 6.92
C ALA A 22 9.93 -0.48 6.97
N VAL A 23 10.81 -1.28 6.38
CA VAL A 23 12.27 -1.08 6.39
C VAL A 23 12.68 0.09 5.49
N ARG A 24 11.97 0.34 4.38
CA ARG A 24 12.35 1.40 3.44
C ARG A 24 12.21 2.79 4.08
N PRO A 25 13.30 3.58 4.17
CA PRO A 25 13.18 4.99 4.53
C PRO A 25 12.45 5.71 3.40
N SER A 26 11.39 6.45 3.72
CA SER A 26 10.59 7.18 2.72
C SER A 26 10.39 8.62 3.16
N ASP A 27 10.76 9.56 2.30
CA ASP A 27 10.56 11.00 2.52
C ASP A 27 9.08 11.42 2.41
N GLY A 28 8.23 10.57 1.85
CA GLY A 28 6.77 10.77 1.72
C GLY A 28 5.96 10.08 2.81
N SER A 29 5.93 10.64 4.03
CA SER A 29 5.23 10.08 5.21
C SER A 29 3.79 9.62 4.92
N ARG A 30 3.00 10.39 4.15
CA ARG A 30 1.60 10.05 3.84
C ARG A 30 1.45 8.90 2.85
N ALA A 31 2.29 8.81 1.81
CA ALA A 31 2.23 7.74 0.82
C ALA A 31 2.60 6.38 1.46
N LYS A 32 3.60 6.37 2.35
CA LYS A 32 3.97 5.18 3.13
C LYS A 32 2.83 4.72 4.04
N LEU A 33 2.15 5.64 4.72
CA LEU A 33 0.98 5.30 5.55
C LEU A 33 -0.13 4.64 4.73
N PHE A 34 -0.49 5.19 3.56
CA PHE A 34 -1.50 4.58 2.70
C PHE A 34 -1.07 3.20 2.17
N ALA A 35 0.20 3.03 1.82
CA ALA A 35 0.74 1.74 1.38
C ALA A 35 0.68 0.70 2.50
N ILE A 36 1.08 1.06 3.71
CA ILE A 36 1.04 0.17 4.88
C ILE A 36 -0.41 -0.20 5.20
N LEU A 37 -1.31 0.77 5.30
CA LEU A 37 -2.73 0.52 5.59
C LEU A 37 -3.39 -0.37 4.52
N GLY A 38 -3.13 -0.09 3.24
CA GLY A 38 -3.64 -0.90 2.14
C GLY A 38 -3.11 -2.33 2.17
N THR A 39 -1.80 -2.51 2.40
CA THR A 39 -1.17 -3.83 2.50
C THR A 39 -1.65 -4.60 3.73
N LEU A 40 -1.86 -3.91 4.86
CA LEU A 40 -2.40 -4.50 6.08
C LEU A 40 -3.84 -4.98 5.88
N LEU A 41 -4.69 -4.20 5.20
CA LEU A 41 -6.04 -4.63 4.83
C LEU A 41 -6.00 -5.89 3.96
N LEU A 42 -5.11 -5.94 2.96
CA LEU A 42 -4.96 -7.10 2.08
C LEU A 42 -4.46 -8.34 2.85
N LEU A 43 -3.58 -8.15 3.84
CA LEU A 43 -3.11 -9.21 4.73
C LEU A 43 -4.26 -9.77 5.60
N ILE A 44 -5.04 -8.88 6.24
CA ILE A 44 -6.22 -9.26 7.03
C ILE A 44 -7.23 -9.99 6.15
N ASN A 45 -7.43 -9.54 4.91
CA ASN A 45 -8.32 -10.19 3.97
C ASN A 45 -7.84 -11.63 3.64
N ALA A 46 -6.54 -11.82 3.41
CA ALA A 46 -5.96 -13.14 3.16
C ALA A 46 -6.13 -14.09 4.36
N MET A 47 -5.96 -13.58 5.58
CA MET A 47 -6.15 -14.35 6.83
C MET A 47 -7.62 -14.65 7.13
N GLY A 48 -8.51 -13.68 6.90
CA GLY A 48 -9.95 -13.80 7.16
C GLY A 48 -10.61 -14.92 6.38
N GLY A 49 -10.14 -15.21 5.17
CA GLY A 49 -10.61 -16.35 4.37
C GLY A 49 -10.49 -17.70 5.08
N TRP A 50 -9.41 -17.91 5.82
CA TRP A 50 -9.15 -19.16 6.54
C TRP A 50 -9.88 -19.21 7.88
N ALA A 51 -9.73 -18.15 8.67
CA ALA A 51 -10.34 -18.07 10.00
C ALA A 51 -11.86 -18.19 9.93
N LEU A 52 -12.48 -17.57 8.92
CA LEU A 52 -13.93 -17.58 8.80
C LEU A 52 -14.48 -18.88 8.19
N GLN A 53 -13.76 -19.56 7.30
CA GLN A 53 -14.16 -20.91 6.86
C GLN A 53 -14.25 -21.87 8.04
N VAL A 54 -13.27 -21.82 8.94
CA VAL A 54 -13.29 -22.62 10.17
C VAL A 54 -14.46 -22.20 11.07
N LEU A 55 -14.68 -20.89 11.27
CA LEU A 55 -15.78 -20.39 12.11
C LEU A 55 -17.17 -20.79 11.56
N ILE A 56 -17.41 -20.61 10.26
CA ILE A 56 -18.67 -20.94 9.61
C ILE A 56 -18.95 -22.44 9.73
N SER A 57 -17.91 -23.28 9.57
CA SER A 57 -18.07 -24.74 9.71
C SER A 57 -18.42 -25.21 11.12
N GLN A 58 -18.15 -24.41 12.16
CA GLN A 58 -18.41 -24.76 13.55
C GLN A 58 -19.69 -24.15 14.13
N PHE A 59 -20.12 -22.99 13.64
CA PHE A 59 -21.21 -22.22 14.25
C PHE A 59 -22.45 -22.06 13.36
N VAL A 60 -22.38 -22.39 12.08
CA VAL A 60 -23.49 -22.20 11.13
C VAL A 60 -24.08 -23.55 10.74
N GLY A 61 -25.37 -23.74 11.00
CA GLY A 61 -26.11 -24.93 10.57
C GLY A 61 -26.12 -25.06 9.04
N PRO A 62 -26.17 -26.29 8.49
CA PRO A 62 -25.97 -26.57 7.06
C PRO A 62 -26.88 -25.78 6.13
N GLU A 63 -28.08 -25.47 6.60
CA GLU A 63 -29.12 -24.70 5.92
C GLU A 63 -28.83 -23.20 5.78
N GLN A 64 -27.92 -22.64 6.58
CA GLN A 64 -27.51 -21.22 6.50
C GLN A 64 -26.11 -21.01 5.93
N ILE A 65 -25.36 -22.09 5.67
CA ILE A 65 -23.95 -22.04 5.22
C ILE A 65 -23.79 -21.26 3.91
N ALA A 66 -24.67 -21.48 2.93
CA ALA A 66 -24.58 -20.81 1.63
C ALA A 66 -24.76 -19.28 1.74
N LEU A 67 -25.69 -18.84 2.59
CA LEU A 67 -25.93 -17.42 2.83
C LEU A 67 -24.75 -16.79 3.59
N ALA A 68 -24.21 -17.48 4.60
CA ALA A 68 -23.04 -17.03 5.35
C ALA A 68 -21.80 -16.89 4.46
N PHE A 69 -21.55 -17.86 3.56
CA PHE A 69 -20.47 -17.75 2.57
C PHE A 69 -20.71 -16.63 1.55
N GLY A 70 -21.95 -16.43 1.10
CA GLY A 70 -22.29 -15.35 0.17
C GLY A 70 -22.04 -13.96 0.75
N VAL A 71 -22.54 -13.70 1.97
CA VAL A 71 -22.30 -12.42 2.67
C VAL A 71 -20.81 -12.21 2.93
N PHE A 72 -20.10 -13.28 3.32
CA PHE A 72 -18.67 -13.20 3.52
C PHE A 72 -17.91 -12.88 2.24
N ALA A 73 -18.25 -13.52 1.11
CA ALA A 73 -17.58 -13.27 -0.17
C ALA A 73 -17.71 -11.80 -0.60
N ILE A 74 -18.87 -11.18 -0.35
CA ILE A 74 -19.09 -9.76 -0.59
C ILE A 74 -18.19 -8.91 0.32
N LEU A 75 -18.18 -9.20 1.62
CA LEU A 75 -17.36 -8.45 2.59
C LEU A 75 -15.86 -8.56 2.26
N HIS A 76 -15.42 -9.76 1.90
CA HIS A 76 -14.05 -10.09 1.49
C HIS A 76 -13.64 -9.32 0.22
N SER A 77 -14.55 -9.25 -0.76
CA SER A 77 -14.35 -8.47 -1.98
C SER A 77 -14.25 -6.97 -1.68
N LEU A 78 -15.13 -6.43 -0.84
CA LEU A 78 -15.10 -5.02 -0.43
C LEU A 78 -13.79 -4.67 0.28
N LEU A 79 -13.32 -5.53 1.19
CA LEU A 79 -12.06 -5.33 1.91
C LEU A 79 -10.86 -5.39 0.96
N TYR A 80 -10.90 -6.30 -0.02
CA TYR A 80 -9.90 -6.40 -1.06
C TYR A 80 -9.83 -5.13 -1.92
N PHE A 81 -10.97 -4.63 -2.41
CA PHE A 81 -11.03 -3.40 -3.19
C PHE A 81 -10.61 -2.17 -2.38
N ALA A 82 -10.98 -2.10 -1.10
CA ALA A 82 -10.54 -1.04 -0.20
C ALA A 82 -9.01 -1.06 -0.04
N GLY A 83 -8.42 -2.24 0.22
CA GLY A 83 -6.97 -2.40 0.34
C GLY A 83 -6.23 -2.01 -0.95
N LEU A 84 -6.71 -2.48 -2.11
CA LEU A 84 -6.15 -2.11 -3.41
C LEU A 84 -6.25 -0.60 -3.67
N SER A 85 -7.39 0.02 -3.38
CA SER A 85 -7.58 1.46 -3.59
C SER A 85 -6.59 2.29 -2.78
N LEU A 86 -6.29 1.90 -1.53
CA LEU A 86 -5.28 2.55 -0.69
C LEU A 86 -3.87 2.38 -1.27
N VAL A 87 -3.54 1.19 -1.78
CA VAL A 87 -2.26 0.95 -2.46
C VAL A 87 -2.15 1.81 -3.73
N PHE A 88 -3.21 1.91 -4.53
CA PHE A 88 -3.23 2.80 -5.71
C PHE A 88 -3.04 4.26 -5.31
N VAL A 89 -3.77 4.74 -4.29
CA VAL A 89 -3.60 6.09 -3.75
C VAL A 89 -2.17 6.31 -3.28
N ALA A 90 -1.53 5.33 -2.62
CA ALA A 90 -0.14 5.41 -2.22
C ALA A 90 0.82 5.56 -3.42
N VAL A 91 0.57 4.81 -4.50
CA VAL A 91 1.37 4.91 -5.75
C VAL A 91 1.19 6.29 -6.41
N PHE A 92 -0.02 6.80 -6.50
CA PHE A 92 -0.29 8.11 -7.11
C PHE A 92 0.22 9.27 -6.25
N THR A 93 0.08 9.19 -4.93
CA THR A 93 0.57 10.23 -4.01
C THR A 93 2.08 10.20 -3.84
N GLY A 94 2.71 9.02 -3.90
CA GLY A 94 4.16 8.84 -3.89
C GLY A 94 4.86 9.21 -5.20
N ARG A 95 4.12 9.34 -6.31
CA ARG A 95 4.64 9.82 -7.61
C ARG A 95 4.82 11.33 -7.69
N ARG A 96 4.45 12.11 -6.66
CA ARG A 96 4.87 13.51 -6.62
C ARG A 96 6.39 13.52 -6.55
N PRO A 97 7.09 14.06 -7.58
CA PRO A 97 8.53 14.14 -7.53
C PRO A 97 8.90 14.89 -6.24
N ALA A 98 9.95 14.43 -5.57
CA ALA A 98 10.62 15.18 -4.52
C ALA A 98 11.21 16.45 -5.15
N ALA A 99 10.35 17.38 -5.58
CA ALA A 99 10.72 18.72 -5.93
C ALA A 99 11.01 19.44 -4.61
N SER A 100 12.25 19.34 -4.14
CA SER A 100 12.97 20.44 -3.47
C SER A 100 14.17 19.99 -2.63
N ASN A 101 14.45 18.70 -2.45
CA ASN A 101 15.62 18.30 -1.66
C ASN A 101 16.79 17.85 -2.55
N ALA A 102 17.11 18.66 -3.56
CA ALA A 102 18.49 18.78 -4.00
C ALA A 102 19.19 19.73 -3.01
N ILE A 103 19.37 19.29 -1.76
CA ILE A 103 20.36 19.92 -0.90
C ILE A 103 21.70 19.40 -1.40
N VAL A 104 22.28 20.15 -2.33
CA VAL A 104 23.68 20.03 -2.69
C VAL A 104 24.46 20.52 -1.47
N ASP A 105 24.91 19.58 -0.63
CA ASP A 105 25.92 19.85 0.37
C ASP A 105 27.25 20.09 -0.36
N THR A 106 27.46 21.33 -0.80
CA THR A 106 28.80 21.84 -1.09
C THR A 106 29.39 22.44 0.19
N PRO A 107 30.56 21.97 0.67
CA PRO A 107 31.24 22.62 1.77
C PRO A 107 31.81 23.94 1.26
N GLY A 108 31.04 25.02 1.46
CA GLY A 108 31.32 26.35 0.94
C GLY A 108 30.02 26.97 0.44
N GLY A 109 29.32 27.67 1.33
CA GLY A 109 27.97 28.16 1.09
C GLY A 109 27.86 29.09 -0.12
N HIS A 110 27.19 28.61 -1.16
CA HIS A 110 26.40 29.44 -2.07
C HIS A 110 25.13 28.70 -2.45
N ILE A 111 23.99 29.25 -2.04
CA ILE A 111 22.66 28.76 -2.43
C ILE A 111 22.45 29.18 -3.89
N SER A 112 22.78 28.30 -4.83
CA SER A 112 22.37 28.50 -6.22
C SER A 112 20.92 28.05 -6.36
N SER A 113 20.00 29.02 -6.22
CA SER A 113 18.62 28.84 -6.66
C SER A 113 18.64 28.53 -8.16
N ALA A 114 17.93 27.49 -8.60
CA ALA A 114 17.76 27.09 -10.00
C ALA A 114 17.04 28.13 -10.89
N ALA A 115 17.02 29.40 -10.48
CA ALA A 115 16.51 30.53 -11.23
C ALA A 115 17.59 31.24 -12.09
N SER A 116 18.88 30.91 -11.95
CA SER A 116 19.96 31.56 -12.70
C SER A 116 20.30 30.92 -14.05
N ASP A 117 19.76 29.73 -14.36
CA ASP A 117 19.98 29.04 -15.64
C ASP A 117 18.83 29.28 -16.64
N ASN A 118 18.22 30.47 -16.59
CA ASN A 118 17.29 30.87 -17.64
C ASN A 118 18.05 31.70 -18.69
N PRO A 119 18.35 31.16 -19.89
CA PRO A 119 19.13 31.85 -20.92
C PRO A 119 18.40 33.06 -21.53
N TYR A 120 17.18 33.36 -21.09
CA TYR A 120 16.36 34.47 -21.57
C TYR A 120 16.26 35.66 -20.62
N VAL A 121 17.06 35.72 -19.54
CA VAL A 121 17.08 36.88 -18.65
C VAL A 121 18.13 37.89 -19.15
N PRO A 122 17.73 39.03 -19.74
CA PRO A 122 18.70 40.05 -20.14
C PRO A 122 19.33 40.71 -18.90
N PRO A 123 20.59 41.17 -19.00
CA PRO A 123 21.26 41.86 -17.91
C PRO A 123 20.48 43.13 -17.54
N ALA A 124 20.18 43.29 -16.25
CA ALA A 124 19.64 44.54 -15.74
C ALA A 124 20.74 45.60 -15.75
N ASN A 125 20.46 46.72 -16.43
CA ASN A 125 21.30 47.92 -16.40
C ASN A 125 21.30 48.57 -15.01
#